data_AF-A0A709SAT6-F1
#
_entry.id   AF-A0A709SAT6-F1
#
_cell.length_a   1.000
_cell.length_b   1.000
_cell.length_c   1.000
_cell.angle_alpha   90.00
_cell.angle_beta   90.00
_cell.angle_gamma   90.00
#
_symmetry.space_group_name_H-M   'P 1'
#
loop_
_entity.id
_entity.type
_entity.pdbx_description
1 polymer ?
#
loop_
_entity_poly.entity_id
_entity_poly.type
_entity_poly.pdbx_seq_one_letter_code
_entity_poly.pdbx_strand_id
1 'polypeptide(L)'
;MTPVASQFAFARFMACELKKAHIPYAINADTQFYDGEEGAWRPAQESLLNAMIAPECETPGKKPGEGNVKPSVPDAISVTPAAASTPGSATP
;
A
#
# COMPACT_ATOMS: atom_id res chain seq x y z
N MET A 1 -5.58 22.20 -5.68
CA MET A 1 -6.61 21.83 -4.69
C MET A 1 -5.93 21.11 -3.54
N THR A 2 -6.22 21.48 -2.29
CA THR A 2 -5.61 20.89 -1.10
C THR A 2 -6.44 19.72 -0.59
N PRO A 3 -5.85 18.55 -0.28
CA PRO A 3 -6.56 17.43 0.31
C PRO A 3 -7.28 17.80 1.62
N VAL A 4 -8.49 17.25 1.81
CA VAL A 4 -9.27 17.45 3.04
C VAL A 4 -9.06 16.30 4.02
N ALA A 5 -9.40 16.53 5.30
CA ALA A 5 -9.18 15.57 6.38
C ALA A 5 -9.78 14.17 6.10
N SER A 6 -10.95 14.09 5.47
CA SER A 6 -11.57 12.81 5.10
C SER A 6 -10.77 12.02 4.06
N GLN A 7 -10.08 12.70 3.12
CA GLN A 7 -9.20 12.05 2.15
C GLN A 7 -7.99 11.43 2.85
N PHE A 8 -7.39 12.13 3.81
CA PHE A 8 -6.30 11.59 4.63
C PHE A 8 -6.75 10.40 5.49
N ALA A 9 -7.91 10.49 6.12
CA ALA A 9 -8.46 9.41 6.94
C ALA A 9 -8.70 8.15 6.09
N PHE A 10 -9.31 8.31 4.92
CA PHE A 10 -9.54 7.22 3.99
C PHE A 10 -8.22 6.62 3.46
N ALA A 11 -7.29 7.46 3.01
CA ALA A 11 -5.98 7.04 2.50
C ALA A 11 -5.23 6.17 3.52
N ARG A 12 -5.15 6.63 4.78
CA ARG A 12 -4.50 5.88 5.87
C ARG A 12 -5.21 4.56 6.17
N PHE A 13 -6.53 4.60 6.29
CA PHE A 13 -7.33 3.40 6.57
C PHE A 13 -7.12 2.33 5.49
N MET A 14 -7.30 2.69 4.22
CA MET A 14 -7.14 1.79 3.09
C MET A 14 -5.73 1.19 3.05
N ALA A 15 -4.70 2.05 3.13
CA ALA A 15 -3.31 1.62 3.07
C ALA A 15 -2.95 0.69 4.23
N CYS A 16 -3.45 0.95 5.44
CA CYS A 16 -3.20 0.13 6.61
C CYS A 16 -3.91 -1.23 6.58
N GLU A 17 -5.17 -1.28 6.16
CA GLU A 17 -5.91 -2.54 6.04
C GLU A 17 -5.28 -3.43 4.95
N LEU A 18 -4.88 -2.87 3.82
CA LEU A 18 -4.20 -3.63 2.75
C LEU A 18 -2.82 -4.13 3.22
N LYS A 19 -2.05 -3.30 3.93
CA LYS A 19 -0.77 -3.70 4.52
C LYS A 19 -0.94 -4.85 5.52
N LYS A 20 -1.95 -4.78 6.39
CA LYS A 20 -2.28 -5.82 7.36
C LYS A 20 -2.69 -7.13 6.68
N ALA A 21 -3.40 -7.05 5.56
CA ALA A 21 -3.81 -8.21 4.77
C ALA A 21 -2.72 -8.72 3.80
N HIS A 22 -1.53 -8.10 3.77
CA HIS A 22 -0.47 -8.38 2.80
C HIS A 22 -0.91 -8.28 1.33
N ILE A 23 -1.85 -7.38 1.04
CA ILE A 23 -2.36 -7.15 -0.32
C ILE A 23 -1.59 -5.99 -0.95
N PRO A 24 -0.83 -6.23 -2.04
CA PRO A 24 -0.21 -5.14 -2.79
C PRO A 24 -1.28 -4.34 -3.54
N TYR A 25 -1.07 -3.03 -3.68
CA TYR A 25 -1.92 -2.14 -4.48
C TYR A 25 -1.08 -1.12 -5.21
N ALA A 26 -1.67 -0.57 -6.27
CA ALA A 26 -1.10 0.52 -7.05
C ALA A 26 -1.98 1.77 -6.93
N ILE A 27 -1.36 2.93 -7.05
CA ILE A 27 -2.04 4.23 -7.06
C ILE A 27 -1.94 4.77 -8.48
N ASN A 28 -3.08 5.14 -9.07
CA ASN A 28 -3.08 5.87 -10.32
C ASN A 28 -2.61 7.30 -10.06
N ALA A 29 -1.43 7.66 -10.59
CA ALA A 29 -0.80 8.95 -10.35
C ALA A 29 -1.22 10.02 -11.37
N ASP A 30 -1.61 9.63 -12.58
CA ASP A 30 -1.63 10.48 -13.79
C ASP A 30 -2.53 11.71 -13.69
N THR A 31 -3.58 11.66 -12.87
CA THR A 31 -4.60 12.72 -12.82
C THR A 31 -4.53 13.55 -11.54
N GLN A 32 -4.07 12.97 -10.43
CA GLN A 32 -4.12 13.61 -9.11
C GLN A 32 -2.74 13.89 -8.51
N PHE A 33 -1.74 13.07 -8.79
CA PHE A 33 -0.48 13.11 -8.04
C PHE A 33 0.71 13.55 -8.89
N TYR A 34 0.75 13.13 -10.15
CA TYR A 34 1.83 13.42 -11.07
C TYR A 34 1.31 14.28 -12.23
N ASP A 35 2.08 15.28 -12.59
CA ASP A 35 1.88 16.04 -13.82
C ASP A 35 2.80 15.47 -14.90
N GLY A 36 2.21 14.78 -15.87
CA GLY A 36 2.97 14.16 -16.96
C GLY A 36 3.55 15.18 -17.96
N GLU A 37 2.98 16.38 -18.07
CA GLU A 37 3.49 17.43 -18.95
C GLU A 37 4.67 18.17 -18.31
N GLU A 38 4.54 18.48 -17.01
CA GLU A 38 5.63 19.11 -16.24
C GLU A 38 6.71 18.10 -15.79
N GLY A 39 6.41 16.80 -15.82
CA GLY A 39 7.32 15.73 -15.38
C GLY A 39 7.54 15.73 -13.86
N ALA A 40 6.61 16.25 -13.08
CA ALA A 40 6.78 16.51 -11.66
C ALA A 40 5.60 16.03 -10.80
N TRP A 41 5.89 15.65 -9.55
CA TRP A 41 4.85 15.43 -8.55
C TRP A 41 4.20 16.75 -8.17
N ARG A 42 2.86 16.74 -8.04
CA ARG A 42 2.10 17.92 -7.64
C ARG A 42 2.31 18.19 -6.15
N PRO A 43 2.95 19.31 -5.75
CA PRO A 43 3.32 19.54 -4.34
C PRO A 43 2.10 19.57 -3.41
N ALA A 44 0.96 20.06 -3.90
CA ALA A 44 -0.29 20.10 -3.13
C ALA A 44 -0.82 18.71 -2.73
N GLN A 45 -0.40 17.65 -3.41
CA GLN A 45 -0.93 16.28 -3.27
C GLN A 45 0.11 15.32 -2.68
N GLU A 46 1.37 15.75 -2.55
CA GLU A 46 2.48 14.95 -2.03
C GLU A 46 2.19 14.38 -0.63
N SER A 47 1.63 15.19 0.26
CA SER A 47 1.29 14.73 1.62
C SER A 47 0.22 13.63 1.62
N LEU A 48 -0.77 13.72 0.73
CA LEU A 48 -1.80 12.69 0.59
C LEU A 48 -1.22 11.42 -0.06
N LEU A 49 -0.34 11.57 -1.05
CA LEU A 49 0.38 10.44 -1.66
C LEU A 49 1.20 9.69 -0.61
N ASN A 50 1.96 10.41 0.21
CA ASN A 50 2.76 9.82 1.28
C ASN A 50 1.89 9.05 2.29
N ALA A 51 0.71 9.57 2.62
CA ALA A 51 -0.24 8.86 3.49
C ALA A 51 -0.74 7.54 2.88
N MET A 52 -0.72 7.40 1.55
CA MET A 52 -1.07 6.16 0.88
C MET A 52 0.13 5.22 0.69
N ILE A 53 1.33 5.69 0.35
CA ILE A 53 2.47 4.78 0.05
C ILE A 53 3.27 4.38 1.30
N ALA A 54 3.27 5.22 2.33
CA ALA A 54 4.00 5.01 3.57
C ALA A 54 3.10 5.33 4.78
N PRO A 55 1.99 4.59 4.98
CA PRO A 55 1.06 4.88 6.05
C PRO A 55 1.67 4.59 7.43
N GLU A 56 1.46 5.50 8.37
CA GLU A 56 1.65 5.25 9.79
C GLU A 56 0.45 4.43 10.31
N CYS A 57 0.63 3.11 10.35
CA CYS A 57 -0.40 2.20 10.81
C CYS A 57 -0.26 1.90 12.30
N GLU A 58 -1.39 1.82 12.99
CA GLU A 58 -1.42 1.27 14.34
C GLU A 58 -0.97 -0.20 14.28
N THR A 59 0.05 -0.54 15.04
CA THR A 59 0.41 -1.94 15.25
C THR A 59 -0.56 -2.53 16.28
N PRO A 60 -1.14 -3.72 16.01
CA PRO A 60 -1.90 -4.43 17.04
C PRO A 60 -0.95 -4.73 18.20
N GLY A 61 -1.08 -3.98 19.30
CA GLY A 61 -0.22 -4.11 20.48
C GLY A 61 0.33 -2.80 21.05
N LYS A 62 0.26 -1.67 20.34
CA LYS A 62 0.75 -0.40 20.86
C LYS A 62 -0.38 0.39 21.53
N LYS A 63 -0.62 0.13 22.83
CA LYS A 63 -1.25 1.14 23.69
C LYS A 63 -0.37 2.40 23.69
N PRO A 64 -0.92 3.61 23.79
CA PRO A 64 -0.12 4.81 24.03
C PRO A 64 0.52 4.67 25.42
N GLY A 65 1.79 4.26 25.49
CA GLY A 65 2.56 4.32 26.74
C GLY A 65 3.47 3.16 27.11
N GLU A 66 3.59 2.06 26.34
CA GLU A 66 4.49 0.96 26.73
C GLU A 66 5.57 0.67 25.68
N GLY A 67 6.81 0.82 26.10
CA GLY A 67 8.01 0.66 25.29
C GLY A 67 8.28 -0.78 24.86
N ASN A 68 8.93 -0.88 23.70
CA ASN A 68 9.71 -2.00 23.19
C ASN A 68 9.35 -3.40 23.72
N VAL A 69 8.42 -4.08 23.03
CA VAL A 69 8.37 -5.54 23.01
C VAL A 69 8.66 -6.01 21.58
N LYS A 70 9.71 -6.82 21.49
CA LYS A 70 10.24 -7.49 20.30
C LYS A 70 9.13 -8.12 19.43
N PRO A 71 9.13 -7.95 18.10
CA PRO A 71 8.19 -8.65 17.24
C PRO A 71 8.42 -10.16 17.32
N SER A 72 7.41 -10.91 17.74
CA SER A 72 7.33 -12.36 17.52
C SER A 72 6.75 -12.57 16.13
N VAL A 73 7.56 -13.12 15.23
CA VAL A 73 7.17 -13.51 13.87
C VAL A 73 6.10 -14.62 13.98
N PRO A 74 4.92 -14.51 13.35
CA PRO A 74 4.08 -15.66 13.08
C PRO A 74 4.62 -16.40 11.83
N ASP A 75 4.72 -17.72 11.95
CA ASP A 75 5.19 -18.66 10.94
C ASP A 75 4.69 -18.37 9.51
N ALA A 76 5.64 -18.37 8.58
CA ALA A 76 5.38 -18.28 7.16
C ALA A 76 4.64 -19.54 6.69
N ILE A 77 3.32 -19.43 6.50
CA ILE A 77 2.56 -20.42 5.74
C ILE A 77 2.98 -20.24 4.27
N SER A 78 3.95 -21.06 3.85
CA SER A 78 4.36 -21.16 2.45
C SER A 78 3.25 -21.84 1.66
N VAL A 79 2.39 -21.05 1.02
CA VAL A 79 1.40 -21.58 0.08
C VAL A 79 2.09 -21.84 -1.25
N THR A 80 1.97 -23.08 -1.75
CA THR A 80 2.52 -23.49 -3.04
C THR A 80 1.73 -22.80 -4.17
N PRO A 81 2.39 -22.11 -5.12
CA PRO A 81 1.69 -21.52 -6.25
C PRO A 81 1.08 -22.60 -7.15
N ALA A 82 -0.12 -22.35 -7.68
CA ALA A 82 -0.78 -23.23 -8.63
C ALA A 82 0.05 -23.33 -9.93
N ALA A 83 0.20 -24.55 -10.46
CA ALA A 83 0.96 -24.82 -11.67
C ALA A 83 0.38 -24.06 -12.88
N ALA A 84 1.24 -23.38 -13.63
CA ALA A 84 0.87 -22.74 -14.89
C ALA A 84 0.64 -23.80 -15.97
N SER A 85 -0.50 -23.72 -16.66
CA SER A 85 -0.85 -24.58 -17.79
C SER A 85 0.11 -24.37 -18.96
N THR A 86 0.62 -25.47 -19.51
CA THR A 86 1.54 -25.50 -20.66
C THR A 86 0.86 -24.97 -21.93
N PRO A 87 1.53 -24.15 -22.77
CA PRO A 87 1.04 -23.83 -24.11
C PRO A 87 1.06 -25.10 -24.97
N GLY A 88 -0.08 -25.45 -25.57
CA GLY A 88 -0.14 -26.54 -26.54
C GLY A 88 0.73 -26.24 -27.75
N SER A 89 1.72 -27.08 -28.00
CA SER A 89 2.51 -27.06 -29.24
C SER A 89 1.61 -27.33 -30.43
N ALA A 90 1.50 -26.36 -31.34
CA ALA A 90 1.07 -26.63 -32.71
C ALA A 90 2.29 -27.09 -33.51
N THR A 91 2.18 -28.24 -34.18
CA THR A 91 3.15 -28.68 -35.18
C THR A 91 2.47 -29.68 -36.13
N PRO A 92 2.79 -29.71 -37.43
CA PRO A 92 3.15 -28.63 -38.36
C PRO A 92 2.00 -28.22 -39.30
#